data_AF-A0A6B3HCR6-F1
#
_entry.id   AF-A0A6B3HCR6-F1
#
_cell.length_a   1.000
_cell.length_b   1.000
_cell.length_c   1.000
_cell.angle_alpha   90.00
_cell.angle_beta   90.00
_cell.angle_gamma   90.00
#
_symmetry.space_group_name_H-M   'P 1'
#
loop_
_entity.id
_entity.type
_entity.pdbx_description
1 polymer ?
#
loop_
_entity_poly.entity_id
_entity_poly.type
_entity_poly.pdbx_seq_one_letter_code
_entity_poly.pdbx_strand_id
1 'polypeptide(L)'
;PLSGGLIVESAGTWGHEGAPMEANAEVVLADFGADATGFVGRELLDEHVIRADLVLTATRDHRAQVISMGHSAGLRTFTLKEFTRLVRAIDPATL
;
A
#
# COMPACT_ATOMS: atom_id res chain seq x y z
N PRO A 1 9.72 -23.77 9.89
CA PRO A 1 9.72 -23.19 8.52
C PRO A 1 8.62 -22.13 8.40
N LEU A 2 9.02 -20.87 8.23
CA LEU A 2 8.16 -19.68 8.21
C LEU A 2 7.09 -19.83 7.12
N SER A 3 5.81 -19.72 7.49
CA SER A 3 4.73 -19.54 6.50
C SER A 3 3.64 -18.62 7.08
N GLY A 4 4.07 -17.46 7.59
CA GLY A 4 3.16 -16.32 7.70
C GLY A 4 2.97 -15.74 6.31
N GLY A 5 1.80 -15.94 5.71
CA GLY A 5 1.46 -15.30 4.44
C GLY A 5 1.39 -13.78 4.60
N LEU A 6 1.76 -13.04 3.55
CA LEU A 6 1.54 -11.60 3.49
C LEU A 6 0.12 -11.34 2.97
N ILE A 7 -0.65 -10.52 3.71
CA ILE A 7 -1.93 -10.00 3.25
C ILE A 7 -1.65 -8.64 2.63
N VAL A 8 -2.04 -8.45 1.37
CA VAL A 8 -1.85 -7.20 0.63
C VAL A 8 -3.21 -6.61 0.29
N GLU A 9 -3.38 -5.34 0.64
CA GLU A 9 -4.63 -4.61 0.45
C GLU A 9 -4.33 -3.20 -0.04
N SER A 10 -5.25 -2.61 -0.80
CA SER A 10 -5.16 -1.22 -1.29
C SER A 10 -6.43 -0.42 -0.99
N ALA A 11 -6.27 0.88 -0.76
CA ALA A 11 -7.35 1.86 -0.63
C ALA A 11 -6.85 3.24 -1.10
N GLY A 12 -7.76 4.09 -1.58
CA GLY A 12 -7.47 5.41 -2.13
C GLY A 12 -7.93 6.53 -1.22
N THR A 13 -7.13 7.60 -1.12
CA THR A 13 -7.47 8.83 -0.37
C THR A 13 -8.64 9.62 -0.97
N TRP A 14 -8.92 9.37 -2.24
CA TRP A 14 -10.09 9.80 -3.00
C TRP A 14 -10.72 8.61 -3.70
N GLY A 15 -10.72 7.45 -3.04
CA GLY A 15 -11.13 6.19 -3.64
C GLY A 15 -12.62 6.21 -3.99
N HIS A 16 -12.95 6.14 -5.27
CA HIS A 16 -14.32 5.90 -5.70
C HIS A 16 -14.69 4.47 -5.32
N GLU A 17 -15.51 4.32 -4.29
CA GLU A 17 -15.97 3.02 -3.82
C GLU A 17 -16.68 2.25 -4.93
N GLY A 18 -16.27 1.00 -5.16
CA GLY A 18 -16.86 0.16 -6.20
C GLY A 18 -16.30 0.39 -7.62
N ALA A 19 -15.43 1.38 -7.83
CA ALA A 19 -14.89 1.64 -9.16
C ALA A 19 -13.97 0.50 -9.65
N PRO A 20 -14.01 0.15 -10.95
CA PRO A 20 -13.06 -0.80 -11.50
C PRO A 20 -11.65 -0.20 -11.54
N MET A 21 -10.67 -1.05 -11.88
CA MET A 21 -9.32 -0.57 -12.20
C MET A 21 -9.40 0.40 -13.39
N GLU A 22 -8.53 1.41 -13.41
CA GLU A 22 -8.40 2.27 -14.57
C GLU A 22 -7.90 1.44 -15.77
N ALA A 23 -8.49 1.65 -16.95
CA ALA A 23 -8.30 0.76 -18.09
C ALA A 23 -6.84 0.65 -18.56
N ASN A 24 -6.07 1.75 -18.53
CA ASN A 24 -4.66 1.70 -18.89
C ASN A 24 -3.83 0.98 -17.82
N ALA A 25 -4.18 1.14 -16.54
CA ALA A 25 -3.55 0.40 -15.46
C ALA A 25 -3.79 -1.12 -15.59
N GLU A 26 -4.99 -1.54 -15.99
CA GLU A 26 -5.31 -2.96 -16.25
C GLU A 26 -4.47 -3.54 -17.40
N VAL A 27 -4.34 -2.80 -18.52
CA VAL A 27 -3.50 -3.21 -19.65
C VAL A 27 -2.03 -3.36 -19.22
N VAL A 28 -1.50 -2.37 -18.52
CA VAL A 28 -0.11 -2.40 -18.04
C VAL A 28 0.09 -3.55 -17.06
N LEU A 29 -0.88 -3.82 -16.16
CA LEU A 29 -0.80 -4.94 -15.22
C LEU A 29 -0.72 -6.29 -15.95
N ALA A 30 -1.51 -6.45 -17.01
CA ALA A 30 -1.49 -7.65 -17.86
C ALA A 30 -0.14 -7.84 -18.57
N ASP A 31 0.52 -6.76 -19.02
CA ASP A 31 1.86 -6.82 -19.62
C ASP A 31 2.93 -7.35 -18.64
N PHE A 32 2.71 -7.16 -17.33
CA PHE A 32 3.55 -7.73 -16.27
C PHE A 32 3.11 -9.15 -15.83
N GLY A 33 2.09 -9.73 -16.47
CA GLY A 33 1.57 -11.07 -16.17
C GLY A 33 0.78 -11.15 -14.87
N ALA A 34 0.26 -10.03 -14.37
CA ALA A 34 -0.56 -9.98 -13.16
C ALA A 34 -2.06 -9.91 -13.49
N ASP A 35 -2.88 -10.47 -12.59
CA ASP A 35 -4.34 -10.56 -12.75
C ASP A 35 -5.04 -9.37 -12.07
N ALA A 36 -5.90 -8.66 -12.82
CA ALA A 36 -6.74 -7.58 -12.31
C ALA A 36 -8.09 -8.06 -11.78
N THR A 37 -8.44 -9.34 -11.99
CA THR A 37 -9.75 -9.89 -11.67
C THR A 37 -10.07 -9.68 -10.18
N GLY A 38 -11.25 -9.11 -9.93
CA GLY A 38 -11.71 -8.84 -8.56
C GLY A 38 -11.15 -7.58 -7.92
N PHE A 39 -10.33 -6.77 -8.64
CA PHE A 39 -9.98 -5.44 -8.17
C PHE A 39 -11.23 -4.56 -8.06
N VAL A 40 -11.38 -3.91 -6.91
CA VAL A 40 -12.43 -2.92 -6.66
C VAL A 40 -11.82 -1.75 -5.89
N GLY A 41 -12.09 -0.54 -6.37
CA GLY A 41 -11.73 0.70 -5.71
C GLY A 41 -12.39 0.79 -4.34
N ARG A 42 -11.59 1.14 -3.32
CA ARG A 42 -12.02 1.34 -1.94
C ARG A 42 -11.54 2.68 -1.43
N GLU A 43 -12.36 3.33 -0.62
CA GLU A 43 -11.97 4.54 0.10
C GLU A 43 -11.05 4.20 1.28
N LEU A 44 -10.08 5.07 1.55
CA LEU A 44 -9.19 4.91 2.71
C LEU A 44 -9.90 5.35 3.99
N LEU A 45 -10.13 4.39 4.89
CA LEU A 45 -10.69 4.60 6.22
C LEU A 45 -9.62 4.38 7.31
N ASP A 46 -9.86 4.96 8.50
CA ASP A 46 -8.97 4.81 9.66
C ASP A 46 -8.69 3.35 10.02
N GLU A 47 -9.68 2.47 9.86
CA GLU A 47 -9.53 1.04 10.14
C GLU A 47 -8.49 0.35 9.26
N HIS A 48 -8.35 0.74 7.99
CA HIS A 48 -7.33 0.22 7.08
C HIS A 48 -5.95 0.56 7.61
N VAL A 49 -5.78 1.81 8.04
CA VAL A 49 -4.53 2.27 8.63
C VAL A 49 -4.30 1.51 9.93
N ILE A 50 -5.23 1.49 10.87
CA ILE A 50 -5.08 0.85 12.18
C ILE A 50 -4.65 -0.62 12.08
N ARG A 51 -5.24 -1.38 11.15
CA ARG A 51 -5.01 -2.82 10.99
C ARG A 51 -3.72 -3.20 10.28
N ALA A 52 -3.19 -2.33 9.42
CA ALA A 52 -2.02 -2.65 8.62
C ALA A 52 -0.73 -2.68 9.47
N ASP A 53 0.14 -3.68 9.29
CA ASP A 53 1.47 -3.65 9.93
C ASP A 53 2.44 -2.70 9.19
N LEU A 54 2.15 -2.41 7.91
CA LEU A 54 2.92 -1.53 7.03
C LEU A 54 1.97 -0.80 6.07
N VAL A 55 2.15 0.51 5.89
CA VAL A 55 1.44 1.31 4.89
C VAL A 55 2.43 1.88 3.89
N LEU A 56 2.21 1.56 2.61
CA LEU A 56 3.01 2.07 1.49
C LEU A 56 2.16 3.00 0.64
N THR A 57 2.67 4.20 0.41
CA THR A 57 1.97 5.25 -0.34
C THR A 57 2.70 5.59 -1.64
N ALA A 58 1.96 6.00 -2.66
CA ALA A 58 2.53 6.37 -3.95
C ALA A 58 3.25 7.74 -3.93
N THR A 59 2.76 8.68 -3.11
CA THR A 59 3.23 10.08 -3.07
C THR A 59 3.44 10.57 -1.63
N ARG A 60 4.17 11.68 -1.49
CA ARG A 60 4.36 12.34 -0.18
C ARG A 60 3.04 12.89 0.39
N ASP A 61 2.15 13.34 -0.47
CA ASP A 61 0.85 13.88 -0.05
C ASP A 61 -0.05 12.78 0.49
N HIS A 62 -0.08 11.61 -0.16
CA HIS A 62 -0.77 10.43 0.38
C HIS A 62 -0.18 10.01 1.73
N ARG A 63 1.15 10.05 1.88
CA ARG A 63 1.81 9.79 3.16
C ARG A 63 1.36 10.79 4.23
N ALA A 64 1.34 12.08 3.92
CA ALA A 64 0.92 13.11 4.86
C ALA A 64 -0.53 12.91 5.31
N GLN A 65 -1.43 12.56 4.36
CA GLN A 65 -2.82 12.25 4.67
C GLN A 65 -2.95 11.05 5.61
N VAL A 66 -2.28 9.93 5.32
CA VAL A 66 -2.29 8.75 6.21
C VAL A 66 -1.75 9.09 7.62
N ILE A 67 -0.68 9.88 7.72
CA ILE A 67 -0.12 10.29 9.01
C ILE A 67 -1.10 11.14 9.81
N SER A 68 -1.90 11.98 9.14
CA SER A 68 -2.90 12.81 9.81
C SER A 68 -4.05 12.00 10.42
N MET A 69 -4.24 10.75 9.99
CA MET A 69 -5.29 9.83 10.49
C MET A 69 -4.94 9.20 11.85
N GLY A 70 -3.71 9.33 12.36
CA GLY A 70 -3.39 8.88 13.71
C GLY A 70 -1.90 8.72 14.04
N HIS A 71 -1.56 8.81 15.32
CA HIS A 71 -0.16 8.86 15.79
C HIS A 71 0.63 7.58 15.49
N SER A 72 0.00 6.40 15.58
CA SER A 72 0.65 5.12 15.31
C SER A 72 0.97 4.88 13.82
N ALA A 73 0.29 5.59 12.91
CA ALA A 73 0.53 5.48 11.47
C ALA A 73 1.91 6.01 11.07
N GLY A 74 2.43 7.02 11.77
CA GLY A 74 3.69 7.68 11.44
C GLY A 74 4.91 6.76 11.39
N LEU A 75 4.97 5.76 12.27
CA LEU A 75 6.12 4.85 12.39
C LEU A 75 6.15 3.77 11.30
N ARG A 76 5.01 3.48 10.67
CA ARG A 76 4.83 2.38 9.70
C ARG A 76 4.31 2.84 8.35
N THR A 77 4.34 4.15 8.08
CA THR A 77 3.90 4.72 6.80
C THR A 77 5.06 5.35 6.04
N PHE A 78 5.29 4.82 4.85
CA PHE A 78 6.36 5.26 3.96
C PHE A 78 5.80 5.49 2.56
N THR A 79 6.48 6.32 1.76
CA THR A 79 6.31 6.18 0.31
C THR A 79 7.01 4.90 -0.16
N LEU A 80 6.54 4.30 -1.25
CA LEU A 80 7.16 3.10 -1.82
C LEU A 80 8.68 3.28 -2.04
N LYS A 81 9.07 4.45 -2.59
CA LYS A 81 10.47 4.81 -2.83
C LYS A 81 11.29 5.02 -1.55
N GLU A 82 10.70 5.55 -0.49
CA GLU A 82 11.37 5.66 0.82
C GLU A 82 11.61 4.28 1.41
N PHE A 83 10.58 3.43 1.44
CA PHE A 83 10.68 2.08 1.99
C PHE A 83 11.74 1.24 1.27
N THR A 84 11.76 1.24 -0.07
CA THR A 84 12.80 0.53 -0.84
C THR A 84 14.22 0.99 -0.49
N ARG A 85 14.42 2.29 -0.22
CA ARG A 85 15.73 2.80 0.20
C ARG A 85 16.10 2.33 1.61
N LEU A 86 15.14 2.31 2.53
CA LEU A 86 15.36 1.84 3.90
C LEU A 86 15.69 0.35 3.95
N VAL A 87 14.92 -0.49 3.26
CA VAL A 87 15.16 -1.94 3.23
C VAL A 87 16.54 -2.28 2.68
N ARG A 88 17.03 -1.53 1.68
CA ARG A 88 18.40 -1.72 1.13
C ARG A 88 19.52 -1.32 2.10
N ALA A 89 19.23 -0.50 3.09
CA ALA A 89 20.20 -0.07 4.10
C ALA A 89 20.23 -0.99 5.33
N ILE A 90 19.23 -1.88 5.46
CA ILE A 90 19.17 -2.87 6.54
C ILE A 90 19.98 -4.09 6.11
N ASP A 91 20.89 -4.54 6.97
CA ASP A 91 21.55 -5.83 6.80
C ASP A 91 20.57 -6.95 7.18
N PRO A 92 20.15 -7.83 6.25
CA PRO A 92 19.25 -8.93 6.55
C PRO A 92 19.77 -9.88 7.63
N ALA A 93 21.09 -9.93 7.88
CA ALA A 93 21.67 -10.74 8.96
C ALA A 93 21.40 -10.17 10.37
N THR A 94 20.85 -8.95 10.46
CA THR A 94 20.54 -8.25 11.73
C THR A 94 19.06 -8.21 12.08
N LEU A 95 18.21 -8.84 11.25
CA LEU A 95 16.75 -9.00 11.45
C LEU A 95 16.44 -10.34 12.14
#